data_AF-A0A7S2AFR1-F1
#
_entry.id   AF-A0A7S2AFR1-F1
#
_cell.length_a   1.000
_cell.length_b   1.000
_cell.length_c   1.000
_cell.angle_alpha   90.00
_cell.angle_beta   90.00
_cell.angle_gamma   90.00
#
_symmetry.space_group_name_H-M   'P 1'
#
loop_
_entity.id
_entity.type
_entity.pdbx_description
1 polymer ?
#
loop_
_entity_poly.entity_id
_entity_poly.type
_entity_poly.pdbx_seq_one_letter_code
_entity_poly.pdbx_strand_id
1 'polypeptide(L)'
;DSRTEGMDRSSGPHLGSEQDLGPGPRVMQAVEFRDNDEDLVLFMLNKRGGLDCYIEGIRRLTDITAFRIDAERVMRFKGTPAPGSPSANWRVTAKPGQEALAKSAQMLFERRSELAAPPTVNVAAWTSLEQLFERRAGRSMDGG
;
A
#
# COMPACT_ATOMS: atom_id res chain seq x y z
N ASP A 1 -1.38 44.43 -42.38
CA ASP A 1 -0.39 43.70 -41.59
C ASP A 1 -1.03 43.36 -40.25
N SER A 2 -1.25 42.07 -40.01
CA SER A 2 -2.12 41.48 -38.98
C SER A 2 -1.35 41.29 -37.66
N ARG A 3 -1.81 41.83 -36.53
CA ARG A 3 -2.53 41.16 -35.42
C ARG A 3 -1.84 39.96 -34.75
N THR A 4 -1.46 40.15 -33.47
CA THR A 4 -1.45 39.17 -32.35
C THR A 4 -1.45 40.02 -31.05
N GLU A 5 -2.50 40.12 -30.23
CA GLU A 5 -3.08 39.10 -29.31
C GLU A 5 -1.97 38.44 -28.48
N GLY A 6 -1.95 38.40 -27.14
CA GLY A 6 -2.97 38.52 -26.10
C GLY A 6 -2.59 37.52 -25.01
N MET A 7 -3.00 37.80 -23.76
CA MET A 7 -3.22 36.84 -22.66
C MET A 7 -2.03 36.45 -21.77
N ASP A 8 -2.08 37.01 -20.56
CA ASP A 8 -2.16 36.30 -19.27
C ASP A 8 -2.15 34.77 -19.36
N ARG A 9 -1.21 34.15 -18.63
CA ARG A 9 -1.45 32.87 -17.96
C ARG A 9 -0.41 32.60 -16.87
N SER A 10 -0.88 32.90 -15.67
CA SER A 10 -0.51 32.29 -14.42
C SER A 10 -0.35 30.77 -14.52
N SER A 11 0.53 30.24 -13.67
CA SER A 11 0.51 28.87 -13.14
C SER A 11 0.72 27.76 -14.17
N GLY A 12 2.00 27.41 -14.36
CA GLY A 12 2.39 26.12 -14.93
C GLY A 12 1.89 24.96 -14.02
N PRO A 13 1.38 23.88 -14.62
CA PRO A 13 0.47 22.95 -13.97
C PRO A 13 1.13 22.04 -12.94
N HIS A 14 0.43 21.89 -11.82
CA HIS A 14 0.60 20.83 -10.83
C HIS A 14 0.44 19.46 -11.51
N LEU A 15 1.53 18.85 -11.95
CA LEU A 15 1.57 17.42 -12.26
C LEU A 15 1.85 16.67 -10.97
N GLY A 16 0.79 16.50 -10.20
CA GLY A 16 0.68 15.56 -9.10
C GLY A 16 -0.76 15.10 -9.06
N SER A 17 -1.23 14.57 -10.20
CA SER A 17 -2.54 13.94 -10.31
C SER A 17 -2.60 12.82 -9.28
N GLU A 18 -3.19 13.11 -8.12
CA GLU A 18 -3.86 12.12 -7.30
C GLU A 18 -4.89 11.47 -8.23
N GLN A 19 -4.52 10.32 -8.79
CA GLN A 19 -5.49 9.46 -9.46
C GLN A 19 -6.45 9.01 -8.38
N ASP A 20 -7.54 9.76 -8.26
CA ASP A 20 -8.84 9.33 -7.77
C ASP A 20 -9.28 8.13 -8.61
N LEU A 21 -8.70 6.97 -8.29
CA LEU A 21 -9.28 5.69 -8.63
C LEU A 21 -10.53 5.61 -7.75
N GLY A 22 -11.71 5.49 -8.38
CA GLY A 22 -12.99 5.30 -7.68
C GLY A 22 -12.99 4.07 -6.75
N PRO A 23 -14.13 3.43 -6.43
CA PRO A 23 -14.13 2.24 -5.58
C PRO A 23 -13.56 0.99 -6.30
N GLY A 24 -12.37 1.10 -6.88
CA GLY A 24 -11.50 0.01 -7.28
C GLY A 24 -11.00 -0.74 -6.05
N PRO A 25 -10.29 -1.86 -6.24
CA PRO A 25 -9.75 -2.64 -5.14
C PRO A 25 -8.96 -1.70 -4.24
N ARG A 26 -9.37 -1.57 -2.97
CA ARG A 26 -8.58 -0.91 -1.93
C ARG A 26 -7.27 -1.67 -1.83
N VAL A 27 -6.27 -1.27 -2.61
CA VAL A 27 -4.90 -1.74 -2.50
C VAL A 27 -4.42 -1.17 -1.18
N MET A 28 -4.42 -1.98 -0.13
CA MET A 28 -4.11 -1.47 1.19
C MET A 28 -2.63 -1.12 1.29
N GLN A 29 -1.74 -1.98 0.76
CA GLN A 29 -0.32 -1.74 0.59
C GLN A 29 0.26 -2.69 -0.47
N ALA A 30 1.27 -2.23 -1.21
CA ALA A 30 1.99 -3.03 -2.19
C ALA A 30 3.48 -2.68 -2.22
N VAL A 31 4.31 -3.64 -2.61
CA VAL A 31 5.75 -3.48 -2.81
C VAL A 31 6.10 -4.02 -4.18
N GLU A 32 6.72 -3.18 -4.99
CA GLU A 32 7.16 -3.50 -6.34
C GLU A 32 8.68 -3.38 -6.44
N PHE A 33 9.31 -4.32 -7.13
CA PHE A 33 10.74 -4.27 -7.43
C PHE A 33 11.06 -5.10 -8.69
N ARG A 34 12.30 -5.01 -9.16
CA ARG A 34 12.79 -5.83 -10.27
C ARG A 34 13.73 -6.90 -9.76
N ASP A 35 13.52 -8.13 -10.20
CA ASP A 35 14.45 -9.19 -9.86
C ASP A 35 15.70 -9.17 -10.76
N ASN A 36 16.65 -10.07 -10.54
CA ASN A 36 17.89 -10.14 -11.32
C ASN A 36 17.67 -10.44 -12.81
N ASP A 37 16.55 -11.08 -13.16
CA ASP A 37 16.19 -11.42 -14.53
C ASP A 37 15.42 -10.28 -15.23
N GLU A 38 15.33 -9.10 -14.59
CA GLU A 38 14.54 -7.93 -15.00
C GLU A 38 13.02 -8.09 -14.89
N ASP A 39 12.55 -9.21 -14.33
CA ASP A 39 11.12 -9.46 -14.13
C ASP A 39 10.57 -8.50 -13.06
N LEU A 40 9.43 -7.89 -13.36
CA LEU A 40 8.68 -7.07 -12.42
C LEU A 40 7.98 -7.96 -11.40
N VAL A 41 8.39 -7.84 -10.13
CA VAL A 41 7.79 -8.56 -9.01
C VAL A 41 6.98 -7.59 -8.16
N LEU A 42 5.72 -7.93 -7.95
CA LEU A 42 4.78 -7.16 -7.15
C LEU A 42 4.17 -8.04 -6.06
N PHE A 43 4.36 -7.61 -4.80
CA PHE A 43 3.66 -8.17 -3.65
C PHE A 43 2.54 -7.22 -3.23
N MET A 44 1.32 -7.73 -3.08
CA MET A 44 0.14 -6.92 -2.80
C MET A 44 -0.73 -7.53 -1.71
N LEU A 45 -1.13 -6.73 -0.73
CA LEU A 45 -2.15 -7.16 0.24
C LEU A 45 -3.52 -7.16 -0.42
N ASN A 46 -4.21 -8.29 -0.33
CA ASN A 46 -5.56 -8.44 -0.79
C ASN A 46 -6.58 -8.04 0.30
N LYS A 47 -7.85 -7.88 -0.09
CA LYS A 47 -8.94 -7.46 0.80
C LYS A 47 -9.23 -8.40 1.97
N ARG A 48 -8.70 -9.64 1.91
CA ARG A 48 -8.84 -10.65 2.97
C ARG A 48 -7.64 -10.66 3.92
N GLY A 49 -6.65 -9.80 3.69
CA GLY A 49 -5.39 -9.76 4.43
C GLY A 49 -4.37 -10.80 4.02
N GLY A 50 -4.64 -11.55 2.95
CA GLY A 50 -3.64 -12.39 2.32
C GLY A 50 -2.66 -11.54 1.52
N LEU A 51 -1.45 -12.06 1.36
CA LEU A 51 -0.45 -11.46 0.48
C LEU A 51 -0.45 -12.22 -0.85
N ASP A 52 -0.64 -11.51 -1.96
CA ASP A 52 -0.57 -12.03 -3.32
C ASP A 52 0.76 -11.65 -3.96
N CYS A 53 1.25 -12.48 -4.90
CA CYS A 53 2.45 -12.19 -5.69
C CYS A 53 2.11 -12.24 -7.19
N TYR A 54 2.57 -11.22 -7.90
CA TYR A 54 2.51 -11.09 -9.35
C TYR A 54 3.93 -11.00 -9.90
N ILE A 55 4.17 -11.69 -11.01
CA ILE A 55 5.42 -11.62 -11.77
C ILE A 55 5.05 -11.33 -13.21
N GLU A 56 5.59 -10.26 -13.78
CA GLU A 56 5.23 -9.78 -15.13
C GLU A 56 3.72 -9.56 -15.28
N GLY A 57 3.09 -9.01 -14.24
CA GLY A 57 1.64 -8.77 -14.18
C GLY A 57 0.77 -10.03 -14.03
N ILE A 58 1.35 -11.23 -14.08
CA ILE A 58 0.62 -12.49 -13.92
C ILE A 58 0.63 -12.88 -12.43
N ARG A 59 -0.55 -13.06 -11.84
CA ARG A 59 -0.66 -13.57 -10.47
C ARG A 59 -0.10 -14.99 -10.40
N ARG A 60 0.98 -15.17 -9.64
CA ARG A 60 1.64 -16.47 -9.46
C ARG A 60 1.17 -17.17 -8.18
N LEU A 61 1.06 -16.43 -7.10
CA LEU A 61 0.59 -16.92 -5.82
C LEU A 61 -0.47 -15.99 -5.23
N THR A 62 -1.38 -16.60 -4.48
CA THR A 62 -2.29 -15.92 -3.55
C THR A 62 -2.11 -16.55 -2.17
N ASP A 63 -2.48 -15.81 -1.12
CA ASP A 63 -2.40 -16.32 0.26
C ASP A 63 -1.01 -16.89 0.57
N ILE A 64 0.01 -16.04 0.42
CA ILE A 64 1.37 -16.40 0.83
C ILE A 64 1.34 -16.67 2.34
N THR A 65 1.79 -17.87 2.71
CA THR A 65 1.78 -18.40 4.07
C THR A 65 3.17 -18.52 4.68
N ALA A 66 4.22 -18.49 3.85
CA ALA A 66 5.61 -18.41 4.30
C ALA A 66 6.40 -17.48 3.40
N PHE A 67 7.23 -16.65 4.01
CA PHE A 67 8.13 -15.71 3.33
C PHE A 67 9.43 -15.63 4.11
N ARG A 68 10.57 -15.71 3.41
CA ARG A 68 11.90 -15.53 4.00
C ARG A 68 12.82 -14.86 3.00
N ILE A 69 13.78 -14.10 3.52
CA ILE A 69 14.89 -13.54 2.76
C ILE A 69 16.15 -14.24 3.24
N ASP A 70 16.88 -14.88 2.33
CA ASP A 70 18.18 -15.45 2.64
C ASP A 70 19.28 -14.35 2.57
N ALA A 71 20.47 -14.62 3.10
CA ALA A 71 21.60 -13.67 3.14
C ALA A 71 21.99 -13.10 1.76
N GLU A 72 21.65 -13.80 0.67
CA GLU A 72 21.94 -13.44 -0.72
C GLU A 72 20.84 -12.62 -1.41
N ARG A 73 19.89 -12.04 -0.65
CA ARG A 73 18.72 -11.28 -1.18
C ARG A 73 17.72 -12.12 -1.96
N VAL A 74 17.81 -13.45 -1.80
CA VAL A 74 16.86 -14.40 -2.38
C VAL A 74 15.63 -14.44 -1.49
N MET A 75 14.51 -13.96 -2.02
CA MET A 75 13.20 -14.09 -1.41
C MET A 75 12.61 -15.43 -1.79
N ARG A 76 12.37 -16.29 -0.78
CA ARG A 76 11.68 -17.56 -0.95
C ARG A 76 10.33 -17.49 -0.27
N PHE A 77 9.28 -17.81 -1.01
CA PHE A 77 7.93 -17.69 -0.51
C PHE A 77 7.04 -18.82 -1.01
N LYS A 78 6.05 -19.16 -0.20
CA LYS A 78 5.11 -20.24 -0.44
C LYS A 78 3.69 -19.73 -0.22
N GLY A 79 2.76 -20.13 -1.08
CA GLY A 79 1.35 -19.80 -0.96
C GLY A 79 0.48 -20.75 -1.75
N THR A 80 -0.77 -20.36 -1.97
CA THR A 80 -1.69 -21.05 -2.86
C THR A 80 -1.38 -20.66 -4.32
N PRO A 81 -1.13 -21.62 -5.22
CA PRO A 81 -0.98 -21.35 -6.65
C PRO A 81 -2.21 -20.66 -7.21
N ALA A 82 -2.00 -19.57 -7.95
CA ALA A 82 -3.07 -19.03 -8.78
C ALA A 82 -3.35 -19.98 -9.97
N PRO A 83 -4.56 -19.94 -10.57
CA PRO A 83 -4.86 -20.71 -11.78
C PRO A 83 -3.80 -20.46 -12.85
N GLY A 84 -3.25 -21.55 -13.43
CA GLY A 84 -2.19 -21.49 -14.44
C GLY A 84 -0.78 -21.29 -13.87
N SER A 85 -0.60 -21.27 -12.55
CA SER A 85 0.73 -21.20 -11.93
C SER A 85 1.30 -22.58 -11.65
N PRO A 86 2.56 -22.86 -12.07
CA PRO A 86 3.15 -24.20 -12.02
C PRO A 86 3.56 -24.68 -10.62
N SER A 87 3.66 -23.77 -9.64
CA SER A 87 4.23 -24.08 -8.33
C SER A 87 3.61 -23.26 -7.21
N ALA A 88 3.49 -23.88 -6.04
CA ALA A 88 3.16 -23.24 -4.76
C ALA A 88 4.36 -22.56 -4.10
N ASN A 89 5.57 -22.85 -4.59
CA ASN A 89 6.83 -22.34 -4.06
C ASN A 89 7.53 -21.52 -5.14
N TRP A 90 7.90 -20.29 -4.79
CA TRP A 90 8.57 -19.37 -5.68
C TRP A 90 9.81 -18.80 -5.03
N ARG A 91 10.77 -18.44 -5.88
CA ARG A 91 11.97 -17.73 -5.50
C ARG A 91 12.18 -16.58 -6.47
N VAL A 92 12.56 -15.43 -5.95
CA VAL A 92 12.99 -14.27 -6.74
C VAL A 92 14.20 -13.65 -6.05
N THR A 93 15.09 -13.04 -6.82
CA THR A 93 16.31 -12.44 -6.26
C THR A 93 16.25 -10.94 -6.48
N ALA A 94 16.21 -10.15 -5.40
CA ALA A 94 16.26 -8.70 -5.54
C ALA A 94 17.61 -8.27 -6.12
N LYS A 95 17.58 -7.26 -7.01
CA LYS A 95 18.80 -6.65 -7.52
C LYS A 95 19.62 -5.98 -6.41
N PRO A 96 20.94 -5.80 -6.64
CA PRO A 96 21.75 -4.90 -5.84
C PRO A 96 21.12 -3.51 -5.74
N GLY A 97 21.04 -2.95 -4.53
CA GLY A 97 20.42 -1.66 -4.26
C GLY A 97 18.91 -1.73 -3.97
N GLN A 98 18.28 -2.91 -4.11
CA GLN A 98 16.85 -3.13 -3.81
C GLN A 98 16.62 -3.92 -2.51
N GLU A 99 17.63 -4.04 -1.65
CA GLU A 99 17.55 -4.77 -0.38
C GLU A 99 16.45 -4.20 0.54
N ALA A 100 16.24 -2.87 0.50
CA ALA A 100 15.18 -2.22 1.26
C ALA A 100 13.77 -2.61 0.76
N LEU A 101 13.60 -2.83 -0.55
CA LEU A 101 12.33 -3.28 -1.14
C LEU A 101 12.05 -4.74 -0.77
N ALA A 102 13.08 -5.60 -0.82
CA ALA A 102 12.96 -6.98 -0.36
C ALA A 102 12.53 -7.03 1.12
N LYS A 103 13.18 -6.25 1.99
CA LYS A 103 12.79 -6.12 3.41
C LYS A 103 11.38 -5.57 3.58
N SER A 104 10.96 -4.62 2.74
CA SER A 104 9.60 -4.09 2.75
C SER A 104 8.57 -5.15 2.40
N ALA A 105 8.86 -6.04 1.45
CA ALA A 105 7.99 -7.18 1.13
C ALA A 105 7.88 -8.17 2.29
N GLN A 106 8.99 -8.42 3.02
CA GLN A 106 8.95 -9.22 4.25
C GLN A 106 8.11 -8.56 5.35
N MET A 107 8.29 -7.27 5.60
CA MET A 107 7.49 -6.53 6.58
C MET A 107 6.00 -6.56 6.21
N LEU A 108 5.69 -6.42 4.91
CA LEU A 108 4.33 -6.53 4.40
C LEU A 108 3.72 -7.90 4.70
N PHE A 109 4.50 -8.97 4.53
CA PHE A 109 4.08 -10.32 4.92
C PHE A 109 3.88 -10.45 6.44
N GLU A 110 4.83 -10.02 7.26
CA GLU A 110 4.77 -10.15 8.73
C GLU A 110 3.57 -9.41 9.31
N ARG A 111 3.30 -8.19 8.81
CA ARG A 111 2.23 -7.32 9.30
C ARG A 111 0.92 -7.51 8.57
N ARG A 112 0.80 -8.48 7.65
CA ARG A 112 -0.41 -8.68 6.81
C ARG A 112 -1.69 -8.79 7.63
N SER A 113 -1.64 -9.46 8.78
CA SER A 113 -2.79 -9.62 9.67
C SER A 113 -3.18 -8.32 10.39
N GLU A 114 -2.21 -7.48 10.76
CA GLU A 114 -2.43 -6.16 11.37
C GLU A 114 -2.96 -5.17 10.33
N LEU A 115 -2.38 -5.17 9.14
CA LEU A 115 -2.71 -4.27 8.04
C LEU A 115 -4.05 -4.60 7.39
N ALA A 116 -4.53 -5.83 7.56
CA ALA A 116 -5.83 -6.28 7.09
C ALA A 116 -6.95 -6.10 8.13
N ALA A 117 -6.60 -5.81 9.38
CA ALA A 117 -7.61 -5.45 10.36
C ALA A 117 -8.31 -4.17 9.89
N PRO A 118 -9.65 -4.06 9.99
CA PRO A 118 -10.28 -2.77 9.84
C PRO A 118 -9.60 -1.81 10.82
N PRO A 119 -9.41 -0.52 10.48
CA PRO A 119 -8.87 0.43 11.44
C PRO A 119 -9.72 0.31 12.70
N THR A 120 -9.12 -0.17 13.78
CA THR A 120 -9.79 -0.22 15.07
C THR A 120 -10.00 1.24 15.44
N VAL A 121 -11.18 1.78 15.10
CA VAL A 121 -11.62 3.06 15.62
C VAL A 121 -11.67 2.84 17.11
N ASN A 122 -10.66 3.37 17.81
CA ASN A 122 -10.66 3.36 19.25
C ASN A 122 -11.76 4.33 19.68
N VAL A 123 -12.99 3.83 19.83
CA VAL A 123 -14.17 4.63 20.17
C VAL A 123 -13.95 5.39 21.48
N ALA A 124 -13.09 4.90 22.38
CA ALA A 124 -12.71 5.59 23.61
C ALA A 124 -11.96 6.92 23.37
N ALA A 125 -11.26 7.07 22.24
CA ALA A 125 -10.60 8.33 21.88
C ALA A 125 -11.60 9.39 21.38
N TRP A 126 -12.74 8.97 20.81
CA TRP A 126 -13.79 9.87 20.34
C TRP A 126 -14.64 10.41 21.50
N THR A 127 -14.96 9.58 22.50
CA THR A 127 -15.69 10.03 23.70
C THR A 127 -14.91 11.11 24.48
N SER A 128 -13.57 11.04 24.44
CA SER A 128 -12.70 12.04 25.08
C SER A 128 -12.69 13.39 24.35
N LEU A 129 -12.93 13.41 23.04
CA LEU A 129 -13.02 14.64 22.24
C LEU A 129 -14.40 15.32 22.43
N GLU A 130 -15.50 14.56 22.43
CA GLU A 130 -16.84 15.11 22.67
C GLU A 130 -16.95 15.77 24.07
N GLN A 131 -16.44 15.13 25.12
CA GLN A 131 -16.42 15.73 26.47
C GLN A 131 -15.55 16.99 26.56
N LEU A 132 -14.52 17.11 25.73
CA LEU A 132 -13.66 18.30 25.66
C LEU A 132 -14.36 19.47 24.94
N PHE A 133 -15.20 19.19 23.94
CA PHE A 133 -16.03 20.20 23.28
C PHE A 133 -17.21 20.65 24.15
N GLU A 134 -17.87 19.75 24.88
CA GLU A 134 -18.96 20.11 25.81
C GLU A 134 -18.47 20.98 26.98
N ARG A 135 -17.28 20.70 27.53
CA ARG A 135 -16.67 21.52 28.59
C ARG A 135 -16.35 22.95 28.15
N ARG A 136 -16.16 23.20 26.85
CA ARG A 136 -15.85 24.55 26.33
C ARG A 136 -17.12 25.35 26.01
N ALA A 137 -18.25 24.69 25.78
CA ALA A 137 -19.55 25.34 25.54
C ALA A 137 -20.31 25.71 26.82
N GLY A 138 -19.99 25.11 27.97
CA GLY A 138 -20.74 25.27 29.22
C GLY A 138 -20.26 26.32 30.22
N ARG A 139 -19.33 27.23 29.86
CA ARG A 139 -18.83 28.26 30.79
C ARG A 139 -19.16 29.67 30.31
N SER A 140 -20.44 30.01 30.27
CA SER A 140 -20.88 31.40 30.30
C SER A 140 -22.26 31.51 30.95
N MET A 141 -22.41 32.56 31.77
CA MET A 141 -23.60 32.97 32.53
C MET A 141 -23.84 32.29 33.88
N ASP A 142 -23.02 32.65 34.87
CA ASP A 142 -23.56 33.03 36.17
C ASP A 142 -23.43 34.56 36.24
N GLY A 143 -24.55 35.24 35.98
CA GLY A 143 -24.69 36.68 36.09
C GLY A 143 -25.10 37.04 37.51
N GLY A 144 -24.25 37.82 38.18
CA GLY A 144 -24.64 38.63 39.34
C GLY A 144 -25.13 40.01 38.93
#